data_AF-A0A9C7PMH2-F1
#
_entry.id   AF-A0A9C7PMH2-F1
#
_cell.length_a   1.000
_cell.length_b   1.000
_cell.length_c   1.000
_cell.angle_alpha   90.00
_cell.angle_beta   90.00
_cell.angle_gamma   90.00
#
_symmetry.space_group_name_H-M   'P 1'
#
loop_
_entity.id
_entity.type
_entity.pdbx_description
1 polymer ?
#
loop_
_entity_poly.entity_id
_entity_poly.type
_entity_poly.pdbx_seq_one_letter_code
_entity_poly.pdbx_strand_id
1 'polypeptide(L)'
;MAWIDKLVGKSPIGPMQQHMQVAILCAREVIPLLEAMAAADNEAIRERRAEIDRLEHEADELKHEIRSHMPRRFMMAMDRRTMLEILDCQDSIADVTQDIAELADQRSMHLPESLKEPVLTMAQSVMSACEQGQRIVDELDELVETGFGEGEVARVDEMVRELGRLESQTDAKVGPCCTGTFRDGGRIGCRNGLLAPDYSLDCESSRSI
;
A
#
# COMPACT_ATOMS: atom_id res chain seq x y z
N MET A 1 4.57 21.53 17.54
CA MET A 1 3.18 21.32 17.12
C MET A 1 2.44 22.64 16.85
N ALA A 2 2.97 23.56 16.02
CA ALA A 2 2.34 24.89 15.77
C ALA A 2 2.37 25.31 14.29
N TRP A 3 2.89 24.47 13.39
CA TRP A 3 3.08 24.81 11.98
C TRP A 3 1.97 24.25 11.08
N ILE A 4 1.30 23.16 11.47
CA ILE A 4 0.19 22.54 10.72
C ILE A 4 -1.13 23.33 10.87
N ASP A 5 -1.36 24.00 12.01
CA ASP A 5 -2.49 24.94 12.18
C ASP A 5 -2.49 26.07 11.13
N LYS A 6 -1.33 26.41 10.56
CA LYS A 6 -1.21 27.36 9.45
C LYS A 6 -1.41 26.72 8.07
N LEU A 7 -1.27 25.40 7.94
CA LEU A 7 -1.40 24.64 6.69
C LEU A 7 -2.85 24.21 6.42
N VAL A 8 -3.57 23.75 7.45
CA VAL A 8 -4.97 23.32 7.34
C VAL A 8 -5.91 24.51 7.05
N GLY A 9 -5.46 25.74 7.33
CA GLY A 9 -6.12 26.96 6.88
C GLY A 9 -6.10 27.17 5.35
N LYS A 10 -5.36 26.35 4.58
CA LYS A 10 -5.21 26.51 3.11
C LYS A 10 -5.63 25.29 2.27
N SER A 11 -5.43 24.04 2.71
CA SER A 11 -5.93 22.84 2.00
C SER A 11 -5.64 21.57 2.82
N PRO A 12 -6.52 20.55 2.88
CA PRO A 12 -6.22 19.25 3.49
C PRO A 12 -5.27 18.38 2.65
N ILE A 13 -4.90 18.81 1.43
CA ILE A 13 -4.09 18.01 0.48
C ILE A 13 -2.65 17.84 0.96
N GLY A 14 -1.98 18.91 1.38
CA GLY A 14 -0.60 18.85 1.88
C GLY A 14 -0.39 17.84 3.01
N PRO A 15 -1.24 17.82 4.06
CA PRO A 15 -1.19 16.78 5.09
C PRO A 15 -1.43 15.36 4.54
N MET A 16 -2.33 15.18 3.57
CA MET A 16 -2.56 13.87 2.94
C MET A 16 -1.36 13.39 2.11
N GLN A 17 -0.65 14.30 1.43
CA GLN A 17 0.60 13.99 0.74
C GLN A 17 1.66 13.49 1.73
N GLN A 18 1.77 14.14 2.90
CA GLN A 18 2.68 13.71 3.97
C GLN A 18 2.32 12.33 4.50
N HIS A 19 1.04 12.09 4.77
CA HIS A 19 0.55 10.78 5.18
C HIS A 19 0.88 9.69 4.14
N MET A 20 0.57 9.94 2.86
CA MET A 20 0.90 9.02 1.77
C MET A 20 2.40 8.75 1.67
N GLN A 21 3.25 9.76 1.87
CA GLN A 21 4.70 9.57 1.86
C GLN A 21 5.16 8.61 2.96
N VAL A 22 4.64 8.74 4.19
CA VAL A 22 4.97 7.82 5.28
C VAL A 22 4.45 6.42 5.00
N ALA A 23 3.22 6.28 4.49
CA ALA A 23 2.66 4.98 4.10
C ALA A 23 3.51 4.26 3.04
N ILE A 24 4.04 5.00 2.05
CA ILE A 24 4.97 4.43 1.04
C ILE A 24 6.33 4.08 1.64
N LEU A 25 6.85 4.89 2.57
CA LEU A 25 8.08 4.54 3.29
C LEU A 25 7.90 3.24 4.08
N CYS A 26 6.76 3.08 4.75
CA CYS A 26 6.39 1.83 5.43
C CYS A 26 6.39 0.66 4.44
N ALA A 27 5.62 0.76 3.35
CA ALA A 27 5.52 -0.30 2.34
C ALA A 27 6.87 -0.70 1.71
N ARG A 28 7.81 0.25 1.55
CA ARG A 28 9.16 -0.05 1.03
C ARG A 28 9.94 -1.02 1.91
N GLU A 29 9.67 -1.07 3.22
CA GLU A 29 10.31 -2.01 4.15
C GLU A 29 9.88 -3.48 3.91
N VAL A 30 8.83 -3.73 3.13
CA VAL A 30 8.44 -5.09 2.72
C VAL A 30 9.57 -5.78 1.95
N ILE A 31 10.30 -5.07 1.09
CA ILE A 31 11.40 -5.68 0.31
C ILE A 31 12.52 -6.21 1.22
N PRO A 32 13.15 -5.40 2.10
CA PRO A 32 14.18 -5.91 2.99
C PRO A 32 13.65 -6.91 4.03
N LEU A 33 12.37 -6.84 4.42
CA LEU A 33 11.73 -7.89 5.22
C LEU A 33 11.73 -9.24 4.48
N LEU A 34 11.31 -9.27 3.22
CA LEU A 34 11.31 -10.49 2.40
C LEU A 34 12.74 -11.02 2.17
N GLU A 35 13.73 -10.13 2.01
CA GLU A 35 15.13 -10.54 1.92
C GLU A 35 15.63 -11.20 3.22
N ALA A 36 15.28 -10.65 4.38
CA ALA A 36 15.58 -11.25 5.68
C ALA A 36 14.89 -12.62 5.87
N MET A 37 13.63 -12.73 5.44
CA MET A 37 12.88 -14.00 5.43
C MET A 37 13.54 -15.06 4.54
N ALA A 38 14.10 -14.66 3.39
CA ALA A 38 14.82 -15.57 2.49
C ALA A 38 16.19 -15.98 3.05
N ALA A 39 16.86 -15.09 3.80
CA ALA A 39 18.10 -15.40 4.50
C ALA A 39 17.88 -16.22 5.79
N ALA A 40 16.63 -16.44 6.20
CA ALA A 40 16.25 -17.01 7.49
C ALA A 40 16.86 -16.28 8.70
N ASP A 41 17.07 -14.97 8.57
CA ASP A 41 17.63 -14.12 9.62
C ASP A 41 16.52 -13.55 10.50
N ASN A 42 16.23 -14.26 11.60
CA ASN A 42 15.19 -13.87 12.54
C ASN A 42 15.46 -12.53 13.23
N GLU A 43 16.72 -12.13 13.39
CA GLU A 43 17.02 -10.85 14.02
C GLU A 43 16.73 -9.70 13.04
N ALA A 44 17.18 -9.85 11.79
CA ALA A 44 16.85 -8.88 10.74
C ALA A 44 15.33 -8.78 10.49
N ILE A 45 14.58 -9.88 10.59
CA ILE A 45 13.09 -9.85 10.52
C ILE A 45 12.51 -8.99 11.64
N ARG A 46 12.98 -9.14 12.88
CA ARG A 46 12.51 -8.34 14.02
C ARG A 46 12.89 -6.87 13.89
N GLU A 47 14.10 -6.58 13.41
CA GLU A 47 14.52 -5.20 13.14
C GLU A 47 13.64 -4.53 12.08
N ARG A 48 13.34 -5.24 10.98
CA ARG A 48 12.43 -4.72 9.94
C ARG A 48 11.02 -4.55 10.46
N ARG A 49 10.50 -5.50 11.24
CA ARG A 49 9.20 -5.35 11.90
C ARG A 49 9.15 -4.12 12.80
N ALA A 50 10.17 -3.90 13.63
CA ALA A 50 10.19 -2.74 14.53
C ALA A 50 10.20 -1.40 13.77
N GLU A 51 10.86 -1.34 12.62
CA GLU A 51 10.84 -0.14 11.76
C GLU A 51 9.48 0.04 11.07
N ILE A 52 8.85 -1.05 10.62
CA ILE A 52 7.50 -1.03 10.06
C ILE A 52 6.49 -0.55 11.11
N ASP A 53 6.51 -1.10 12.33
CA ASP A 53 5.64 -0.68 13.42
C ASP A 53 5.84 0.81 13.75
N ARG A 54 7.08 1.32 13.66
CA ARG A 54 7.37 2.74 13.86
C ARG A 54 6.77 3.62 12.77
N LEU A 55 6.87 3.21 11.51
CA LEU A 55 6.37 3.95 10.35
C LEU A 55 4.84 3.90 10.25
N GLU A 56 4.22 2.76 10.56
CA GLU A 56 2.76 2.66 10.68
C GLU A 56 2.25 3.59 11.77
N HIS A 57 2.89 3.60 12.95
CA HIS A 57 2.46 4.48 14.03
C HIS A 57 2.54 5.96 13.64
N GLU A 58 3.60 6.35 12.93
CA GLU A 58 3.76 7.70 12.37
C GLU A 58 2.65 8.03 11.35
N ALA A 59 2.25 7.06 10.52
CA ALA A 59 1.14 7.22 9.58
C ALA A 59 -0.21 7.38 10.31
N ASP A 60 -0.52 6.55 11.31
CA ASP A 60 -1.78 6.64 12.05
C ASP A 60 -1.89 7.95 12.86
N GLU A 61 -0.77 8.43 13.42
CA GLU A 61 -0.70 9.77 14.05
C GLU A 61 -1.09 10.87 13.05
N LEU A 62 -0.51 10.86 11.84
CA LEU A 62 -0.84 11.82 10.78
C LEU A 62 -2.32 11.71 10.36
N LYS A 63 -2.84 10.50 10.19
CA LYS A 63 -4.25 10.25 9.89
C LYS A 63 -5.16 10.80 10.98
N HIS A 64 -4.84 10.58 12.25
CA HIS A 64 -5.59 11.12 13.38
C HIS A 64 -5.58 12.65 13.39
N GLU A 65 -4.43 13.27 13.12
CA GLU A 65 -4.31 14.72 13.00
C GLU A 65 -5.16 15.27 11.84
N ILE A 66 -5.09 14.64 10.66
CA ILE A 66 -5.87 15.03 9.48
C ILE A 66 -7.37 14.96 9.80
N ARG A 67 -7.84 13.84 10.35
CA ARG A 67 -9.27 13.64 10.68
C ARG A 67 -9.79 14.65 11.70
N SER A 68 -8.95 14.99 12.68
CA SER A 68 -9.28 15.93 13.77
C SER A 68 -9.40 17.37 13.28
N HIS A 69 -8.57 17.78 12.33
CA HIS A 69 -8.52 19.15 11.83
C HIS A 69 -9.25 19.35 10.50
N MET A 70 -9.75 18.28 9.87
CA MET A 70 -10.46 18.38 8.60
C MET A 70 -11.78 19.16 8.73
N PRO A 71 -11.91 20.33 8.07
CA PRO A 71 -13.10 21.16 8.16
C PRO A 71 -14.32 20.48 7.53
N ARG A 72 -15.52 20.78 8.05
CA ARG A 72 -16.78 20.20 7.54
C ARG A 72 -17.15 20.66 6.12
N ARG A 73 -16.64 21.81 5.68
CA ARG A 73 -16.85 22.38 4.34
C ARG A 73 -15.52 22.92 3.84
N PHE A 74 -15.17 22.57 2.62
CA PHE A 74 -14.01 23.12 1.92
C PHE A 74 -14.45 24.27 1.00
N MET A 75 -13.52 25.15 0.63
CA MET A 75 -13.71 26.10 -0.47
C MET A 75 -13.31 25.50 -1.83
N MET A 76 -13.21 24.17 -1.90
CA MET A 76 -12.79 23.38 -3.06
C MET A 76 -13.95 22.51 -3.55
N ALA A 77 -13.87 21.99 -4.78
CA ALA A 77 -14.96 21.23 -5.43
C ALA A 77 -15.16 19.80 -4.87
N MET A 78 -14.34 19.36 -3.91
CA MET A 78 -14.45 18.05 -3.26
C MET A 78 -15.16 18.16 -1.92
N ASP A 79 -15.85 17.09 -1.51
CA ASP A 79 -16.48 17.00 -0.20
C ASP A 79 -15.61 16.25 0.82
N ARG A 80 -15.92 16.45 2.11
CA ARG A 80 -15.19 15.85 3.25
C ARG A 80 -15.18 14.33 3.22
N ARG A 81 -16.26 13.72 2.78
CA ARG A 81 -16.38 12.27 2.77
C ARG A 81 -15.39 11.69 1.75
N THR A 82 -15.32 12.24 0.54
CA THR A 82 -14.34 11.79 -0.46
C THR A 82 -12.91 11.90 0.03
N MET A 83 -12.54 12.99 0.71
CA MET A 83 -11.19 13.15 1.27
C MET A 83 -10.87 12.10 2.33
N LEU A 84 -11.85 11.77 3.19
CA LEU A 84 -11.69 10.73 4.20
C LEU A 84 -11.61 9.33 3.56
N GLU A 85 -12.37 9.07 2.49
CA GLU A 85 -12.29 7.81 1.75
C GLU A 85 -10.91 7.63 1.11
N ILE A 86 -10.32 8.69 0.54
CA ILE A 86 -8.95 8.65 0.02
C ILE A 86 -7.96 8.40 1.15
N LEU A 87 -8.08 9.10 2.27
CA LEU A 87 -7.20 8.92 3.43
C LEU A 87 -7.25 7.49 3.97
N ASP A 88 -8.44 6.92 4.14
CA ASP A 88 -8.62 5.54 4.62
C ASP A 88 -8.02 4.53 3.60
N CYS A 89 -8.05 4.83 2.30
CA CYS A 89 -7.40 4.01 1.27
C CYS A 89 -5.87 4.07 1.36
N GLN A 90 -5.28 5.25 1.57
CA GLN A 90 -3.83 5.42 1.76
C GLN A 90 -3.33 4.68 3.01
N ASP A 91 -4.10 4.78 4.09
CA ASP A 91 -3.79 4.19 5.41
C ASP A 91 -3.67 2.67 5.33
N SER A 92 -4.55 2.04 4.54
CA SER A 92 -4.52 0.59 4.31
C SER A 92 -3.19 0.06 3.78
N ILE A 93 -2.35 0.90 3.14
CA ILE A 93 -1.02 0.52 2.67
C ILE A 93 -0.09 0.23 3.86
N ALA A 94 -0.11 1.09 4.88
CA ALA A 94 0.70 0.92 6.08
C ALA A 94 0.17 -0.24 6.93
N ASP A 95 -1.15 -0.32 7.13
CA ASP A 95 -1.81 -1.41 7.86
C ASP A 95 -1.44 -2.79 7.29
N VAL A 96 -1.60 -2.97 5.98
CA VAL A 96 -1.27 -4.26 5.32
C VAL A 96 0.22 -4.57 5.43
N THR A 97 1.08 -3.55 5.40
CA THR A 97 2.53 -3.73 5.57
C THR A 97 2.87 -4.23 6.98
N GLN A 98 2.26 -3.63 8.01
CA GLN A 98 2.40 -4.09 9.38
C GLN A 98 1.88 -5.52 9.55
N ASP A 99 0.69 -5.83 9.02
CA ASP A 99 0.12 -7.17 9.08
C ASP A 99 1.06 -8.24 8.50
N ILE A 100 1.72 -7.93 7.37
CA ILE A 100 2.72 -8.82 6.75
C ILE A 100 3.91 -9.04 7.69
N ALA A 101 4.45 -7.98 8.28
CA ALA A 101 5.61 -8.03 9.17
C ALA A 101 5.30 -8.77 10.47
N GLU A 102 4.16 -8.50 11.07
CA GLU A 102 3.68 -9.20 12.26
C GLU A 102 3.50 -10.69 12.00
N LEU A 103 2.86 -11.04 10.88
CA LEU A 103 2.65 -12.44 10.52
C LEU A 103 3.97 -13.17 10.29
N ALA A 104 4.93 -12.51 9.64
CA ALA A 104 6.25 -13.07 9.37
C ALA A 104 7.02 -13.37 10.66
N ASP A 105 7.06 -12.42 11.61
CA ASP A 105 7.76 -12.58 12.89
C ASP A 105 7.05 -13.59 13.82
N GLN A 106 5.73 -13.41 14.04
CA GLN A 106 4.95 -14.23 14.99
C GLN A 106 4.97 -15.72 14.64
N ARG A 107 5.02 -16.04 13.34
CA ARG A 107 5.06 -17.43 12.86
C ARG A 107 6.45 -17.90 12.47
N SER A 108 7.49 -17.07 12.64
CA SER A 108 8.86 -17.34 12.20
C SER A 108 8.89 -17.82 10.74
N MET A 109 8.21 -17.08 9.87
CA MET A 109 8.11 -17.44 8.45
C MET A 109 9.43 -17.20 7.75
N HIS A 110 9.84 -18.18 6.96
CA HIS A 110 10.98 -18.09 6.08
C HIS A 110 10.54 -18.37 4.65
N LEU A 111 11.15 -17.67 3.70
CA LEU A 111 10.89 -17.89 2.28
C LEU A 111 11.76 -19.05 1.79
N PRO A 112 11.17 -20.13 1.25
CA PRO A 112 11.93 -21.13 0.51
C PRO A 112 12.66 -20.48 -0.67
N GLU A 113 13.86 -20.96 -0.98
CA GLU A 113 14.68 -20.43 -2.08
C GLU A 113 13.93 -20.43 -3.43
N SER A 114 13.06 -21.43 -3.66
CA SER A 114 12.21 -21.52 -4.86
C SER A 114 11.20 -20.38 -5.00
N LEU A 115 10.79 -19.78 -3.88
CA LEU A 115 9.77 -18.73 -3.83
C LEU A 115 10.35 -17.32 -3.69
N LYS A 116 11.64 -17.20 -3.34
CA LYS A 116 12.32 -15.92 -3.15
C LYS A 116 12.13 -14.97 -4.34
N GLU A 117 12.57 -15.38 -5.52
CA GLU A 117 12.51 -14.55 -6.73
C GLU A 117 11.07 -14.21 -7.16
N PRO A 118 10.12 -15.18 -7.22
CA PRO A 118 8.72 -14.88 -7.52
C PRO A 118 8.09 -13.85 -6.56
N VAL A 119 8.31 -14.02 -5.24
CA VAL A 119 7.71 -13.15 -4.22
C VAL A 119 8.32 -11.75 -4.26
N LEU A 120 9.65 -11.63 -4.39
CA LEU A 120 10.32 -10.33 -4.52
C LEU A 120 9.88 -9.60 -5.79
N THR A 121 9.79 -10.30 -6.92
CA THR A 121 9.33 -9.71 -8.20
C THR A 121 7.89 -9.21 -8.11
N MET A 122 7.02 -9.94 -7.40
CA MET A 122 5.66 -9.54 -7.14
C MET A 122 5.62 -8.31 -6.24
N ALA A 123 6.33 -8.34 -5.10
CA ALA A 123 6.39 -7.23 -4.15
C ALA A 123 6.89 -5.94 -4.81
N GLN A 124 7.93 -6.00 -5.65
CA GLN A 124 8.41 -4.85 -6.41
C GLN A 124 7.36 -4.25 -7.37
N SER A 125 6.46 -5.09 -7.89
CA SER A 125 5.39 -4.64 -8.79
C SER A 125 4.28 -3.96 -8.02
N VAL A 126 3.90 -4.53 -6.86
CA VAL A 126 3.00 -3.88 -5.90
C VAL A 126 3.56 -2.52 -5.49
N MET A 127 4.85 -2.46 -5.13
CA MET A 127 5.51 -1.21 -4.75
C MET A 127 5.48 -0.17 -5.86
N SER A 128 5.68 -0.57 -7.11
CA SER A 128 5.57 0.34 -8.26
C SER A 128 4.16 0.93 -8.41
N ALA A 129 3.12 0.13 -8.14
CA ALA A 129 1.73 0.61 -8.13
C ALA A 129 1.48 1.59 -6.97
N CYS A 130 1.95 1.27 -5.76
CA CYS A 130 1.85 2.17 -4.61
C CYS A 130 2.56 3.52 -4.86
N GLU A 131 3.76 3.51 -5.43
CA GLU A 131 4.50 4.73 -5.80
C GLU A 131 3.78 5.52 -6.91
N GLN A 132 3.13 4.86 -7.85
CA GLN A 132 2.30 5.54 -8.84
C GLN A 132 1.08 6.19 -8.19
N GLY A 133 0.46 5.54 -7.20
CA GLY A 133 -0.59 6.13 -6.37
C GLY A 133 -0.12 7.38 -5.63
N GLN A 134 1.10 7.36 -5.08
CA GLN A 134 1.68 8.54 -4.43
C GLN A 134 1.81 9.71 -5.39
N ARG A 135 2.31 9.48 -6.61
CA ARG A 135 2.43 10.55 -7.61
C ARG A 135 1.09 11.19 -7.95
N ILE A 136 0.01 10.41 -7.99
CA ILE A 136 -1.35 10.93 -8.21
C ILE A 136 -1.78 11.83 -7.05
N VAL A 137 -1.49 11.43 -5.80
CA VAL A 137 -1.77 12.24 -4.59
C VAL A 137 -0.93 13.52 -4.57
N ASP A 138 0.31 13.46 -5.03
CA ASP A 138 1.20 14.62 -5.13
C ASP A 138 0.68 15.66 -6.14
N GLU A 139 0.07 15.21 -7.25
CA GLU A 139 -0.51 16.08 -8.28
C GLU A 139 -1.83 16.76 -7.86
N LEU A 140 -2.46 16.27 -6.79
CA LEU A 140 -3.80 16.70 -6.38
C LEU A 140 -3.87 18.20 -6.05
N ASP A 141 -2.78 18.80 -5.53
CA ASP A 141 -2.73 20.22 -5.19
C ASP A 141 -2.71 21.08 -6.48
N GLU A 142 -1.89 20.70 -7.47
CA GLU A 142 -1.81 21.40 -8.78
C GLU A 142 -3.15 21.31 -9.55
N LEU A 143 -3.80 20.14 -9.52
CA LEU A 143 -5.12 19.95 -10.12
C LEU A 143 -6.16 20.91 -9.51
N VAL A 144 -6.11 21.12 -8.20
CA VAL A 144 -7.05 21.99 -7.50
C VAL A 144 -6.69 23.47 -7.66
N GLU A 145 -5.41 23.84 -7.61
CA GLU A 145 -4.95 25.21 -7.82
C GLU A 145 -5.28 25.75 -9.22
N THR A 146 -5.18 24.89 -10.24
CA THR A 146 -5.55 25.24 -11.62
C THR A 146 -7.06 25.24 -11.87
N GLY A 147 -7.86 24.83 -10.88
CA GLY A 147 -9.30 24.72 -11.01
C GLY A 147 -9.73 23.64 -12.01
N PHE A 148 -9.02 22.52 -12.06
CA PHE A 148 -9.27 21.40 -12.97
C PHE A 148 -9.17 21.80 -14.45
N GLY A 149 -8.10 22.51 -14.81
CA GLY A 149 -7.81 22.84 -16.21
C GLY A 149 -7.67 21.57 -17.07
N GLU A 150 -8.11 21.63 -18.32
CA GLU A 150 -8.15 20.44 -19.22
C GLU A 150 -6.79 19.72 -19.34
N GLY A 151 -5.67 20.46 -19.29
CA GLY A 151 -4.32 19.90 -19.34
C GLY A 151 -3.96 19.06 -18.11
N GLU A 152 -4.24 19.58 -16.91
CA GLU A 152 -3.92 18.87 -15.66
C GLU A 152 -4.87 17.70 -15.42
N VAL A 153 -6.15 17.85 -15.79
CA VAL A 153 -7.08 16.72 -15.80
C VAL A 153 -6.58 15.61 -16.70
N ALA A 154 -6.14 15.93 -17.93
CA ALA A 154 -5.61 14.92 -18.87
C ALA A 154 -4.35 14.23 -18.34
N ARG A 155 -3.47 14.96 -17.64
CA ARG A 155 -2.27 14.40 -17.00
C ARG A 155 -2.64 13.40 -15.90
N VAL A 156 -3.49 13.79 -14.96
CA VAL A 156 -3.93 12.91 -13.87
C VAL A 156 -4.66 11.68 -14.42
N ASP A 157 -5.47 11.85 -15.47
CA ASP A 157 -6.12 10.75 -16.19
C ASP A 157 -5.12 9.73 -16.75
N GLU A 158 -4.01 10.21 -17.33
CA GLU A 158 -2.93 9.34 -17.82
C GLU A 158 -2.25 8.61 -16.66
N MET A 159 -2.01 9.29 -15.53
CA MET A 159 -1.42 8.69 -14.34
C MET A 159 -2.30 7.58 -13.75
N VAL A 160 -3.62 7.77 -13.73
CA VAL A 160 -4.60 6.76 -13.30
C VAL A 160 -4.63 5.57 -14.25
N ARG A 161 -4.56 5.80 -15.57
CA ARG A 161 -4.45 4.69 -16.55
C ARG A 161 -3.18 3.88 -16.35
N GLU A 162 -2.07 4.54 -16.05
CA GLU A 162 -0.81 3.86 -15.74
C GLU A 162 -0.90 3.04 -14.45
N LEU A 163 -1.56 3.56 -13.41
CA LEU A 163 -1.83 2.78 -12.20
C LEU A 163 -2.62 1.49 -12.52
N GLY A 164 -3.70 1.59 -13.29
CA GLY A 164 -4.48 0.42 -13.71
C GLY A 164 -3.68 -0.58 -14.55
N ARG A 165 -2.70 -0.10 -15.34
CA ARG A 165 -1.76 -0.96 -16.07
C ARG A 165 -0.83 -1.70 -15.09
N LEU A 166 -0.32 -1.02 -14.07
CA LEU A 166 0.55 -1.62 -13.04
C LEU A 166 -0.19 -2.66 -12.19
N GLU A 167 -1.45 -2.40 -11.83
CA GLU A 167 -2.33 -3.36 -11.15
C GLU A 167 -2.51 -4.62 -12.00
N SER A 168 -2.87 -4.47 -13.28
CA SER A 168 -3.05 -5.60 -14.20
C SER A 168 -1.78 -6.46 -14.36
N GLN A 169 -0.60 -5.83 -14.37
CA GLN A 169 0.69 -6.54 -14.41
C GLN A 169 0.98 -7.28 -13.10
N THR A 170 0.56 -6.71 -11.97
CA THR A 170 0.74 -7.29 -10.65
C THR A 170 -0.16 -8.52 -10.50
N ASP A 171 -1.43 -8.44 -10.89
CA ASP A 171 -2.37 -9.58 -10.88
C ASP A 171 -1.86 -10.77 -11.69
N ALA A 172 -1.25 -10.51 -12.85
CA ALA A 172 -0.63 -11.55 -13.67
C ALA A 172 0.52 -12.31 -12.96
N LYS A 173 1.15 -11.69 -11.94
CA LYS A 173 2.24 -12.29 -11.14
C LYS A 173 1.74 -13.02 -9.90
N VAL A 174 0.56 -12.65 -9.38
CA VAL A 174 -0.06 -13.29 -8.20
C VAL A 174 -0.35 -14.77 -8.46
N GLY A 175 -0.98 -15.10 -9.59
CA GLY A 175 -1.34 -16.48 -9.93
C GLY A 175 -0.16 -17.47 -9.91
N PRO A 176 0.94 -17.18 -10.64
CA PRO A 176 2.17 -17.99 -10.59
C PRO A 176 2.79 -18.09 -9.19
N CYS A 177 2.80 -17.02 -8.41
CA CYS A 177 3.34 -17.00 -7.04
C CYS A 177 2.55 -17.92 -6.10
N CYS A 178 1.22 -17.83 -6.13
CA CYS A 178 0.34 -18.73 -5.39
C CYS A 178 0.56 -20.19 -5.81
N THR A 179 0.64 -20.46 -7.13
CA THR A 179 0.84 -21.83 -7.65
C THR A 179 2.18 -22.43 -7.21
N GLY A 180 3.25 -21.64 -7.18
CA GLY A 180 4.55 -22.06 -6.65
C GLY A 180 4.46 -22.47 -5.18
N THR A 181 3.75 -21.68 -4.38
CA THR A 181 3.53 -21.93 -2.94
C THR A 181 2.77 -23.24 -2.70
N PHE A 182 1.71 -23.52 -3.48
CA PHE A 182 0.95 -24.77 -3.39
C PHE A 182 1.75 -26.01 -3.84
N ARG A 183 2.62 -25.86 -4.84
CA ARG A 183 3.47 -26.96 -5.34
C ARG A 183 4.58 -27.33 -4.35
N ASP A 184 5.08 -26.37 -3.58
CA ASP A 184 6.04 -26.58 -2.49
C ASP A 184 5.38 -26.94 -1.14
N GLY A 185 4.04 -27.03 -1.12
CA GLY A 185 3.14 -27.25 0.04
C GLY A 185 3.29 -28.55 0.83
N GLY A 186 4.43 -29.24 0.75
CA GLY A 186 4.85 -30.26 1.72
C GLY A 186 5.93 -29.78 2.71
N ARG A 187 6.46 -28.56 2.55
CA ARG A 187 7.65 -28.10 3.30
C ARG A 187 7.58 -26.67 3.84
N ILE A 188 6.50 -25.95 3.61
CA ILE A 188 6.21 -24.69 4.33
C ILE A 188 5.57 -25.14 5.65
N GLY A 189 6.31 -25.01 6.75
CA GLY A 189 5.98 -25.62 8.05
C GLY A 189 4.69 -25.10 8.69
N CYS A 190 3.53 -25.49 8.17
CA CYS A 190 2.25 -25.42 8.87
C CYS A 190 2.20 -26.59 9.87
N ARG A 191 2.84 -26.44 11.04
CA ARG A 191 2.83 -27.49 12.08
C ARG A 191 1.52 -27.62 12.85
N ASN A 192 0.48 -26.87 12.49
CA ASN A 192 -0.89 -27.12 12.93
C ASN A 192 -1.87 -26.63 11.85
N GLY A 193 -2.63 -27.57 11.29
CA GLY A 193 -3.52 -27.34 10.17
C GLY A 193 -4.64 -26.36 10.49
N LEU A 194 -4.72 -25.27 9.72
CA LEU A 194 -5.90 -24.42 9.60
C LEU A 194 -5.76 -23.55 8.35
N LEU A 195 -5.80 -24.18 7.18
CA LEU A 195 -6.21 -23.53 5.94
C LEU A 195 -7.14 -24.51 5.22
N ALA A 196 -8.45 -24.38 5.49
CA ALA A 196 -9.48 -24.92 4.60
C ALA A 196 -9.63 -23.97 3.40
N PRO A 197 -9.99 -24.47 2.22
CA PRO A 197 -9.97 -23.71 0.97
C PRO A 197 -11.31 -23.01 0.74
N ASP A 198 -11.36 -21.69 0.83
CA ASP A 198 -12.54 -20.89 0.43
C ASP A 198 -12.14 -19.64 -0.37
N TYR A 199 -11.16 -19.77 -1.27
CA TYR A 199 -11.00 -18.85 -2.39
C TYR A 199 -11.42 -19.56 -3.67
N SER A 200 -12.72 -19.55 -3.93
CA SER A 200 -13.29 -19.79 -5.25
C SER A 200 -12.83 -18.69 -6.20
N LEU A 201 -11.80 -18.99 -6.98
CA LEU A 201 -11.42 -18.23 -8.16
C LEU A 201 -12.50 -18.43 -9.23
N ASP A 202 -13.58 -17.63 -9.18
CA ASP A 202 -14.51 -17.51 -10.30
C ASP A 202 -13.88 -16.62 -11.38
N CYS A 203 -12.97 -17.22 -12.13
CA CYS A 203 -12.32 -16.63 -13.30
C CYS A 203 -13.16 -16.93 -14.56
N GLU A 204 -14.45 -16.56 -14.58
CA GLU A 204 -15.32 -16.79 -15.74
C GLU A 204 -16.59 -15.89 -15.73
N SER A 205 -16.46 -14.55 -15.83
CA SER A 205 -17.63 -13.71 -16.19
C SER A 205 -17.32 -12.30 -16.75
N SER A 206 -16.41 -12.15 -17.70
CA SER A 206 -16.30 -10.88 -18.46
C SER A 206 -15.84 -11.08 -19.91
N ARG A 207 -16.50 -12.01 -20.62
CA ARG A 207 -16.70 -11.87 -22.06
C ARG A 207 -18.17 -11.48 -22.29
N SER A 208 -18.37 -10.45 -23.10
CA SER A 208 -19.62 -9.73 -23.40
C SER A 208 -19.92 -8.56 -22.46
N ILE A 209 -19.44 -7.36 -22.81
CA ILE A 209 -20.14 -6.38 -23.68
C ILE A 209 -19.08 -5.65 -24.50
#